data_AF-A0A1U7NX45-F1
#
_entry.id   AF-A0A1U7NX45-F1
#
_cell.length_a   1.000
_cell.length_b   1.000
_cell.length_c   1.000
_cell.angle_alpha   90.00
_cell.angle_beta   90.00
_cell.angle_gamma   90.00
#
_symmetry.space_group_name_H-M   'P 1'
#
loop_
_entity.id
_entity.type
_entity.pdbx_description
1 polymer ?
#
loop_
_entity_poly.entity_id
_entity_poly.type
_entity_poly.pdbx_seq_one_letter_code
_entity_poly.pdbx_strand_id
1 'polypeptide(L)' 'MLGIGRNGVYALIRAGKLRHIKVGRKILVPLSAIEDFLNGGQK' A
#
# COMPACT_ATOMS: atom_id res chain seq x y z
N MET A 1 -2.05 2.00 -14.43
CA MET A 1 -1.60 2.95 -13.39
C MET A 1 -2.52 2.76 -12.19
N LEU A 2 -1.99 2.53 -10.98
CA LEU A 2 -2.74 2.05 -9.79
C LEU A 2 -3.74 3.06 -9.17
N GLY A 3 -4.18 4.09 -9.90
CA GLY A 3 -5.10 5.13 -9.42
C GLY A 3 -4.57 6.02 -8.27
N ILE A 4 -3.44 5.68 -7.66
CA ILE A 4 -2.85 6.37 -6.52
C ILE A 4 -1.44 6.85 -6.88
N GLY A 5 -1.16 8.13 -6.59
CA GLY A 5 0.17 8.72 -6.70
C GLY A 5 1.09 8.34 -5.53
N ARG A 6 2.41 8.43 -5.74
CA ARG A 6 3.43 8.07 -4.73
C ARG A 6 3.19 8.68 -3.34
N ASN A 7 2.78 9.95 -3.27
CA ASN A 7 2.53 10.63 -1.99
C ASN A 7 1.35 10.00 -1.23
N GLY A 8 0.30 9.57 -1.94
CA GLY A 8 -0.83 8.87 -1.33
C GLY A 8 -0.41 7.51 -0.79
N VAL A 9 0.41 6.76 -1.53
CA VAL A 9 0.96 5.48 -1.07
C VAL A 9 1.78 5.68 0.22
N TYR A 10 2.68 6.67 0.25
CA TYR A 10 3.49 6.94 1.45
C TYR A 10 2.65 7.38 2.65
N ALA A 11 1.60 8.18 2.44
CA ALA A 11 0.68 8.57 3.50
C ALA A 11 -0.04 7.34 4.09
N LEU A 12 -0.50 6.40 3.25
CA LEU A 12 -1.16 5.17 3.68
C LEU A 12 -0.22 4.24 4.44
N ILE A 13 1.03 4.11 3.97
CA ILE A 13 2.07 3.35 4.66
C ILE A 13 2.35 3.94 6.04
N ARG A 14 2.54 5.27 6.13
CA ARG A 14 2.80 5.97 7.39
C ARG A 14 1.62 5.89 8.36
N ALA A 15 0.39 5.88 7.83
CA ALA A 15 -0.83 5.72 8.61
C ALA A 15 -1.10 4.26 9.03
N GLY A 16 -0.28 3.28 8.61
CA GLY A 16 -0.50 1.86 8.88
C GLY A 16 -1.70 1.25 8.16
N LYS A 17 -2.27 1.95 7.17
CA LYS A 17 -3.48 1.54 6.45
C LYS A 17 -3.20 0.67 5.22
N LEU A 18 -1.93 0.51 4.84
CA LEU A 18 -1.51 -0.30 3.71
C LEU A 18 -0.36 -1.22 4.11
N ARG A 19 -0.55 -2.52 3.89
CA ARG A 19 0.47 -3.53 4.18
C ARG A 19 1.66 -3.32 3.27
N HIS A 20 2.85 -3.40 3.84
CA HIS A 20 4.10 -3.19 3.12
C HIS A 20 5.21 -4.06 3.72
N ILE A 21 6.24 -4.30 2.91
CA ILE A 21 7.43 -5.06 3.28
C ILE A 21 8.64 -4.16 3.02
N LYS A 22 9.55 -4.09 4.00
CA LYS A 22 10.81 -3.36 3.84
C LYS A 22 11.90 -4.33 3.38
N VAL A 23 12.44 -4.08 2.21
CA VAL A 23 13.56 -4.86 1.64
C VAL A 23 14.76 -3.92 1.50
N GLY A 24 15.64 -3.98 2.50
CA GLY A 24 16.76 -3.05 2.64
C GLY A 24 16.29 -1.60 2.72
N ARG A 25 16.67 -0.79 1.72
CA ARG A 25 16.31 0.63 1.62
C ARG A 25 14.99 0.87 0.89
N LYS A 26 14.40 -0.18 0.28
CA LYS A 26 13.16 -0.08 -0.48
C LYS A 26 11.97 -0.49 0.37
N ILE A 27 10.85 0.19 0.17
CA ILE A 27 9.55 -0.23 0.67
C ILE A 27 8.78 -0.79 -0.52
N LEU A 28 8.32 -2.03 -0.38
CA LEU A 28 7.55 -2.74 -1.39
C LEU A 28 6.13 -2.90 -0.87
N VAL A 29 5.16 -2.61 -1.71
CA VAL A 29 3.75 -2.87 -1.44
C VAL A 29 3.35 -4.09 -2.27
N PRO A 30 2.95 -5.22 -1.65
CA PRO A 30 2.45 -6.38 -2.37
C PRO A 30 1.22 -6.02 -3.21
N LEU A 31 1.06 -6.62 -4.38
CA LEU A 31 -0.13 -6.40 -5.21
C LEU A 31 -1.43 -6.75 -4.46
N SER A 32 -1.43 -7.87 -3.72
CA SER A 32 -2.55 -8.28 -2.89
C SER A 32 -2.94 -7.24 -1.84
N ALA A 33 -1.97 -6.51 -1.28
CA ALA A 33 -2.26 -5.43 -0.34
C ALA A 33 -2.99 -4.25 -1.00
N ILE A 34 -2.72 -4.01 -2.29
CA ILE A 34 -3.42 -3.00 -3.07
C ILE A 34 -4.81 -3.49 -3.44
N GLU A 35 -4.95 -4.75 -3.85
CA GLU A 35 -6.25 -5.36 -4.14
C GLU A 35 -7.15 -5.33 -2.91
N ASP A 36 -6.66 -5.74 -1.74
CA ASP A 36 -7.40 -5.66 -0.47
C ASP A 36 -7.86 -4.22 -0.15
N PHE A 37 -6.98 -3.24 -0.41
CA PHE A 37 -7.28 -1.83 -0.18
C PHE A 37 -8.34 -1.30 -1.15
N LEU A 38 -8.24 -1.63 -2.45
CA LEU A 38 -9.20 -1.23 -3.47
C LEU A 38 -10.56 -1.91 -3.30
N ASN A 39 -10.56 -3.16 -2.83
CA ASN A 39 -11.76 -3.93 -2.54
C ASN A 39 -12.39 -3.57 -1.18
N GLY A 40 -11.91 -2.52 -0.49
CA GLY A 40 -12.59 -1.90 0.64
C GLY A 40 -12.34 -2.54 2.01
N GLY A 41 -11.31 -3.36 2.18
CA GLY A 41 -10.98 -3.94 3.48
C GLY A 41 -12.09 -4.79 4.11
N GLN A 42 -13.03 -5.31 3.31
CA GLN A 42 -14.11 -6.17 3.80
C GLN A 42 -13.65 -7.63 3.85
N LYS A 43 -13.13 -8.02 5.01
CA LYS A 43 -13.50 -9.27 5.70
C LYS A 43 -13.62 -8.99 7.18
#